data_AF-A0A5A9GHY8-F1
#
_entry.id   AF-A0A5A9GHY8-F1
#
_cell.length_a   1.000
_cell.length_b   1.000
_cell.length_c   1.000
_cell.angle_alpha   90.00
_cell.angle_beta   90.00
_cell.angle_gamma   90.00
#
_symmetry.space_group_name_H-M   'P 1'
#
loop_
_entity.id
_entity.type
_entity.pdbx_description
1 polymer ?
#
loop_
_entity_poly.entity_id
_entity_poly.type
_entity_poly.pdbx_seq_one_letter_code
_entity_poly.pdbx_strand_id
1 'polypeptide(L)'
;MAPTTPPPAPPSTPLPLPLNLTSEQILNAGATIVPLFIVPFDPNNPSARKVGIPVIVTPDEPTHGAQLPDPVLFEFDTGGKAFWADCGKLPSLTGCADHGEVFTQYTSGITYFGKARDVYVSLLAETGPGPVTTKATIAAVDTILRPKDQQESVSTFPIFNYFSGDFGVSLQNTASAPQLPLKHQLPSPYAPPSTMPEMLGVLSQLLYNNGAGFIVDLVNTVPYVGDELPKGTLIGRLILGGIDTLATSFPLPYTMPSAGTYTQLFGSKATINAYAEGVATGTAYVQATGSPYGSAADISYVMDTGATETTFYPGTNLGTNMQPAVGDTIVLNLTDGQTVMNFTAGSQQCDDLTAWGNGDRGNGCVNTGLGMFLQFPVLYDLANGKLCLPAQSS
;
A
#
# COMPACT_ATOMS: atom_id res chain seq x y z
N MET A 1 -40.04 -20.86 -18.43
CA MET A 1 -38.92 -19.96 -18.74
C MET A 1 -37.75 -20.84 -19.12
N ALA A 2 -37.16 -20.64 -20.31
CA ALA A 2 -35.94 -21.36 -20.66
C ALA A 2 -34.81 -20.92 -19.71
N PRO A 3 -33.96 -21.83 -19.21
CA PRO A 3 -32.80 -21.44 -18.43
C PRO A 3 -31.88 -20.65 -19.37
N THR A 4 -31.74 -19.36 -19.10
CA THR A 4 -30.71 -18.55 -19.75
C THR A 4 -29.37 -19.10 -19.26
N THR A 5 -28.66 -19.80 -20.14
CA THR A 5 -27.25 -20.12 -19.93
C THR A 5 -26.52 -18.81 -19.59
N PRO A 6 -25.78 -18.76 -18.48
CA PRO A 6 -24.97 -17.60 -18.17
C PRO A 6 -24.00 -17.33 -19.33
N PRO A 7 -23.71 -16.06 -19.66
CA PRO A 7 -22.71 -15.76 -20.67
C PRO A 7 -21.39 -16.46 -20.33
N PRO A 8 -20.65 -16.96 -21.34
CA PRO A 8 -19.33 -17.55 -21.11
C PRO A 8 -18.43 -16.53 -20.42
N ALA A 9 -17.53 -17.03 -19.57
CA ALA A 9 -16.51 -16.19 -18.96
C ALA A 9 -15.78 -15.41 -20.07
N PRO A 10 -15.58 -14.08 -19.94
CA PRO A 10 -14.58 -13.43 -20.76
C PRO A 10 -13.27 -14.21 -20.53
N PRO A 11 -12.56 -14.58 -21.61
CA PRO A 11 -11.33 -15.32 -21.48
C PRO A 11 -10.39 -14.53 -20.56
N SER A 12 -9.90 -15.17 -19.50
CA SER A 12 -8.87 -14.57 -18.66
C SER A 12 -7.71 -14.19 -19.56
N THR A 13 -7.37 -12.92 -19.57
CA THR A 13 -6.21 -12.47 -20.33
C THR A 13 -4.95 -12.96 -19.60
N PRO A 14 -3.90 -13.41 -20.31
CA PRO A 14 -2.63 -13.80 -19.69
C PRO A 14 -2.11 -12.70 -18.76
N LEU A 15 -1.39 -13.06 -17.70
CA LEU A 15 -0.73 -12.03 -16.89
C LEU A 15 0.19 -11.17 -17.76
N PRO A 16 0.27 -9.85 -17.52
CA PRO A 16 1.34 -9.03 -18.10
C PRO A 16 2.71 -9.67 -17.86
N LEU A 17 3.63 -9.49 -18.80
CA LEU A 17 5.01 -9.89 -18.53
C LEU A 17 5.60 -8.98 -17.45
N PRO A 18 6.35 -9.53 -16.48
CA PRO A 18 7.10 -8.71 -15.52
C PRO A 18 7.98 -7.71 -16.26
N LEU A 19 7.82 -6.43 -15.94
CA LEU A 19 8.72 -5.41 -16.44
C LEU A 19 10.06 -5.54 -15.69
N ASN A 20 11.09 -5.98 -16.40
CA ASN A 20 12.43 -6.09 -15.84
C ASN A 20 13.20 -4.78 -16.09
N LEU A 21 13.01 -3.80 -15.19
CA LEU A 21 13.74 -2.53 -15.25
C LEU A 21 15.14 -2.69 -14.68
N THR A 22 16.16 -2.39 -15.46
CA THR A 22 17.52 -2.29 -14.93
C THR A 22 17.72 -0.95 -14.22
N SER A 23 18.59 -0.92 -13.21
CA SER A 23 18.93 0.35 -12.54
C SER A 23 19.49 1.38 -13.51
N GLU A 24 20.26 0.94 -14.52
CA GLU A 24 20.78 1.83 -15.57
C GLU A 24 19.66 2.50 -16.39
N GLN A 25 18.62 1.76 -16.78
CA GLN A 25 17.48 2.34 -17.49
C GLN A 25 16.74 3.37 -16.64
N ILE A 26 16.55 3.07 -15.35
CA ILE A 26 15.87 3.97 -14.41
C ILE A 26 16.66 5.27 -14.23
N LEU A 27 17.97 5.17 -14.04
CA LEU A 27 18.83 6.34 -13.83
C LEU A 27 19.01 7.17 -15.10
N ASN A 28 19.11 6.53 -16.28
CA ASN A 28 19.18 7.23 -17.57
C ASN A 28 17.89 7.99 -17.90
N ALA A 29 16.75 7.56 -17.35
CA ALA A 29 15.50 8.32 -17.42
C ALA A 29 15.51 9.57 -16.51
N GLY A 30 16.48 9.70 -15.61
CA GLY A 30 16.51 10.74 -14.58
C GLY A 30 15.59 10.46 -13.39
N ALA A 31 15.18 9.20 -13.20
CA ALA A 31 14.43 8.77 -12.02
C ALA A 31 15.38 8.40 -10.86
N THR A 32 14.84 8.39 -9.65
CA THR A 32 15.55 8.06 -8.41
C THR A 32 15.07 6.72 -7.88
N ILE A 33 16.00 5.88 -7.41
CA ILE A 33 15.68 4.59 -6.77
C ILE A 33 15.82 4.72 -5.27
N VAL A 34 14.72 4.50 -4.55
CA VAL A 34 14.68 4.36 -3.08
C VAL A 34 14.47 2.88 -2.77
N PRO A 35 15.28 2.25 -1.89
CA PRO A 35 15.12 0.84 -1.57
C PRO A 35 13.86 0.62 -0.73
N LEU A 36 13.14 -0.46 -1.03
CA LEU A 36 12.04 -0.97 -0.20
C LEU A 36 12.46 -2.34 0.38
N PHE A 37 12.25 -2.56 1.66
CA PHE A 37 12.63 -3.80 2.34
C PHE A 37 11.41 -4.68 2.58
N ILE A 38 11.38 -5.88 2.01
CA ILE A 38 10.35 -6.88 2.32
C ILE A 38 10.86 -7.70 3.50
N VAL A 39 10.40 -7.33 4.70
CA VAL A 39 10.89 -7.83 5.98
C VAL A 39 9.96 -8.92 6.52
N PRO A 40 10.46 -10.12 6.85
CA PRO A 40 9.73 -11.08 7.68
C PRO A 40 9.41 -10.45 9.03
N PHE A 41 8.14 -10.29 9.37
CA PHE A 41 7.73 -9.55 10.57
C PHE A 41 7.24 -10.45 11.72
N ASP A 42 6.89 -11.71 11.43
CA ASP A 42 6.50 -12.69 12.45
C ASP A 42 7.59 -13.77 12.59
N PRO A 43 8.28 -13.87 13.74
CA PRO A 43 9.29 -14.91 13.95
C PRO A 43 8.72 -16.34 13.94
N ASN A 44 7.41 -16.50 14.17
CA ASN A 44 6.73 -17.79 14.13
C ASN A 44 6.07 -18.08 12.78
N ASN A 45 5.96 -17.07 11.92
CA ASN A 45 5.48 -17.19 10.55
C ASN A 45 6.40 -16.39 9.60
N PRO A 46 7.52 -16.98 9.13
CA PRO A 46 8.48 -16.29 8.26
C PRO A 46 7.90 -15.91 6.88
N SER A 47 6.72 -16.43 6.54
CA SER A 47 5.97 -16.06 5.35
C SER A 47 5.21 -14.74 5.53
N ALA A 48 4.90 -14.37 6.76
CA ALA A 48 4.28 -13.10 7.09
C ALA A 48 5.32 -11.97 6.90
N ARG A 49 5.09 -11.13 5.88
CA ARG A 49 6.02 -10.08 5.46
C ARG A 49 5.36 -8.70 5.47
N LYS A 50 6.17 -7.67 5.67
CA LYS A 50 5.80 -6.25 5.58
C LYS A 50 6.81 -5.52 4.70
N VAL A 51 6.38 -4.45 4.05
CA VAL A 51 7.29 -3.60 3.26
C VAL A 51 7.74 -2.44 4.12
N GLY A 52 9.04 -2.21 4.16
CA GLY A 52 9.68 -1.12 4.86
C GLY A 52 10.28 -0.10 3.89
N ILE A 53 10.20 1.17 4.26
CA ILE A 53 10.93 2.25 3.61
C ILE A 53 11.87 2.92 4.62
N PRO A 54 13.17 3.08 4.32
CA PRO A 54 14.09 3.81 5.17
C PRO A 54 13.83 5.30 5.04
N VAL A 55 13.59 5.97 6.16
CA VAL A 55 13.24 7.39 6.18
C VAL A 55 14.07 8.12 7.22
N ILE A 56 14.53 9.31 6.84
CA ILE A 56 15.15 10.26 7.75
C ILE A 56 14.11 11.35 8.05
N VAL A 57 13.87 11.59 9.33
CA VAL A 57 12.97 12.63 9.81
C VAL A 57 13.80 13.69 10.52
N THR A 58 13.65 14.96 10.17
CA THR A 58 14.35 16.07 10.82
C THR A 58 13.40 17.23 11.10
N PRO A 59 13.64 18.03 12.17
CA PRO A 59 12.85 19.25 12.41
C PRO A 59 13.12 20.33 11.36
N ASP A 60 14.37 20.39 10.87
CA ASP A 60 14.84 21.41 9.93
C ASP A 60 15.23 20.79 8.58
N GLU A 61 15.24 21.64 7.54
CA GLU A 61 15.68 21.25 6.21
C GLU A 61 17.16 20.84 6.25
N PRO A 62 17.53 19.67 5.73
CA PRO A 62 18.93 19.28 5.63
C PRO A 62 19.72 20.29 4.79
N THR A 63 20.71 20.94 5.40
CA THR A 63 21.65 21.79 4.66
C THR A 63 22.68 20.94 3.95
N HIS A 64 23.08 21.33 2.74
CA HIS A 64 24.11 20.62 1.97
C HIS A 64 25.40 20.43 2.78
N GLY A 65 25.84 19.17 2.94
CA GLY A 65 27.04 18.81 3.71
C GLY A 65 26.81 18.57 5.20
N ALA A 66 25.59 18.72 5.71
CA ALA A 66 25.25 18.27 7.06
C ALA A 66 25.24 16.73 7.12
N GLN A 67 25.77 16.18 8.21
CA GLN A 67 25.61 14.76 8.52
C GLN A 67 24.14 14.53 8.86
N LEU A 68 23.45 13.74 8.04
CA LEU A 68 22.09 13.30 8.32
C LEU A 68 22.10 12.25 9.44
N PRO A 69 21.05 12.19 10.28
CA PRO A 69 20.90 11.10 11.22
C PRO A 69 20.63 9.79 10.48
N ASP A 70 20.83 8.67 11.18
CA ASP A 70 20.57 7.34 10.61
C ASP A 70 19.10 7.20 10.22
N PRO A 71 18.80 6.56 9.07
CA PRO A 71 17.43 6.29 8.68
C PRO A 71 16.78 5.32 9.66
N VAL A 72 15.48 5.52 9.87
CA VAL A 72 14.64 4.54 10.57
C VAL A 72 13.65 3.93 9.60
N LEU A 73 13.33 2.65 9.79
CA LEU A 73 12.43 1.93 8.91
C LEU A 73 10.97 2.25 9.26
N PHE A 74 10.16 2.61 8.28
CA PHE A 74 8.71 2.76 8.40
C PHE A 74 7.98 1.75 7.53
N GLU A 75 6.78 1.32 7.94
CA GLU A 75 5.94 0.47 7.11
C GLU A 75 5.50 1.26 5.87
N PHE A 76 5.87 0.80 4.67
CA PHE A 76 5.42 1.38 3.42
C PHE A 76 4.00 0.90 3.14
N ASP A 77 3.02 1.73 3.46
CA ASP A 77 1.61 1.35 3.46
C ASP A 77 0.82 2.11 2.37
N THR A 78 0.41 1.37 1.34
CA THR A 78 -0.37 1.91 0.21
C THR A 78 -1.89 1.91 0.45
N GLY A 79 -2.38 1.22 1.49
CA GLY A 79 -3.73 1.40 2.03
C GLY A 79 -3.78 2.48 3.13
N GLY A 80 -2.64 2.73 3.76
CA GLY A 80 -2.44 3.60 4.90
C GLY A 80 -2.59 5.08 4.59
N LYS A 81 -3.24 5.79 5.49
CA LYS A 81 -3.49 7.22 5.39
C LYS A 81 -2.45 8.00 6.20
N ALA A 82 -1.84 9.00 5.58
CA ALA A 82 -0.91 9.92 6.23
C ALA A 82 0.31 9.24 6.88
N PHE A 83 1.19 10.04 7.48
CA PHE A 83 2.43 9.58 8.07
C PHE A 83 2.30 9.49 9.59
N TRP A 84 2.27 8.29 10.14
CA TRP A 84 2.14 8.03 11.58
C TRP A 84 3.42 7.44 12.13
N ALA A 85 3.83 7.85 13.32
CA ALA A 85 5.08 7.39 13.89
C ALA A 85 5.05 7.36 15.41
N ASP A 86 5.66 6.33 15.99
CA ASP A 86 5.92 6.25 17.43
C ASP A 86 6.77 7.46 17.86
N CYS A 87 6.22 8.32 18.72
CA CYS A 87 6.91 9.51 19.18
C CYS A 87 8.23 9.21 19.91
N GLY A 88 8.37 8.01 20.51
CA GLY A 88 9.57 7.56 21.20
C GLY A 88 10.69 7.09 20.26
N LYS A 89 10.38 6.81 18.99
CA LYS A 89 11.34 6.40 17.95
C LYS A 89 11.74 7.52 17.01
N LEU A 90 11.01 8.64 17.05
CA LEU A 90 11.36 9.83 16.30
C LEU A 90 12.54 10.55 16.96
N PRO A 91 13.37 11.24 16.16
CA PRO A 91 14.28 12.23 16.71
C PRO A 91 13.51 13.35 17.40
N SER A 92 14.21 14.16 18.21
CA SER A 92 13.58 15.27 18.91
C SER A 92 12.86 16.21 17.94
N LEU A 93 11.54 16.30 18.07
CA LEU A 93 10.68 17.22 17.31
C LEU A 93 10.57 18.59 18.00
N THR A 94 11.60 19.01 18.73
CA THR A 94 11.64 20.32 19.39
C THR A 94 11.78 21.40 18.32
N GLY A 95 10.91 22.41 18.34
CA GLY A 95 10.90 23.48 17.35
C GLY A 95 10.01 23.22 16.13
N CYS A 96 9.55 21.99 15.92
CA CYS A 96 8.52 21.68 14.92
C CYS A 96 7.20 22.39 15.27
N ALA A 97 6.51 22.90 14.25
CA ALA A 97 5.16 23.46 14.41
C ALA A 97 4.18 22.36 14.82
N ASP A 98 3.35 22.63 15.84
CA ASP A 98 2.30 21.73 16.34
C ASP A 98 0.95 22.16 15.77
N HIS A 99 0.23 21.23 15.13
CA HIS A 99 -1.06 21.47 14.48
C HIS A 99 -2.25 20.91 15.27
N GLY A 100 -2.01 20.36 16.46
CA GLY A 100 -3.02 19.79 17.34
C GLY A 100 -3.15 18.27 17.25
N GLU A 101 -4.20 17.77 17.89
CA GLU A 101 -4.46 16.35 18.06
C GLU A 101 -4.95 15.68 16.78
N VAL A 102 -4.50 14.45 16.56
CA VAL A 102 -4.89 13.60 15.44
C VAL A 102 -5.28 12.21 15.92
N PHE A 103 -6.18 11.59 15.18
CA PHE A 103 -6.80 10.34 15.54
C PHE A 103 -7.07 9.49 14.29
N THR A 104 -6.79 8.19 14.38
CA THR A 104 -7.25 7.22 13.37
C THR A 104 -7.68 5.93 14.02
N GLN A 105 -8.67 5.26 13.40
CA GLN A 105 -9.13 3.94 13.82
C GLN A 105 -9.16 2.99 12.62
N TYR A 106 -8.34 1.95 12.72
CA TYR A 106 -8.24 0.91 11.72
C TYR A 106 -9.42 -0.05 11.84
N THR A 107 -9.73 -0.72 10.74
CA THR A 107 -10.83 -1.69 10.69
C THR A 107 -10.62 -2.87 11.66
N SER A 108 -9.36 -3.15 11.98
CA SER A 108 -8.93 -4.10 13.01
C SER A 108 -9.39 -3.74 14.44
N GLY A 109 -9.77 -2.48 14.67
CA GLY A 109 -10.08 -1.87 15.96
C GLY A 109 -8.87 -1.28 16.68
N ILE A 110 -7.70 -1.35 16.07
CA ILE A 110 -6.53 -0.61 16.52
C ILE A 110 -6.80 0.88 16.33
N THR A 111 -6.50 1.67 17.36
CA THR A 111 -6.75 3.12 17.37
C THR A 111 -5.49 3.85 17.74
N TYR A 112 -5.11 4.88 16.98
CA TYR A 112 -3.96 5.74 17.28
C TYR A 112 -4.43 7.13 17.71
N PHE A 113 -3.76 7.65 18.73
CA PHE A 113 -3.81 9.06 19.11
C PHE A 113 -2.41 9.65 19.03
N GLY A 114 -2.33 10.90 18.61
CA GLY A 114 -1.07 11.62 18.55
C GLY A 114 -1.25 13.10 18.28
N LYS A 115 -0.13 13.75 17.96
CA LYS A 115 -0.09 15.16 17.58
C LYS A 115 0.52 15.34 16.20
N ALA A 116 -0.13 16.13 15.36
CA ALA A 116 0.39 16.48 14.05
C ALA A 116 1.50 17.53 14.17
N ARG A 117 2.62 17.28 13.51
CA ARG A 117 3.78 18.19 13.48
C ARG A 117 4.38 18.32 12.10
N ASP A 118 4.87 19.52 11.79
CA ASP A 118 5.68 19.75 10.58
C ASP A 118 7.08 19.18 10.75
N VAL A 119 7.52 18.39 9.77
CA VAL A 119 8.87 17.81 9.71
C VAL A 119 9.40 17.87 8.28
N TYR A 120 10.71 17.71 8.14
CA TYR A 120 11.34 17.34 6.88
C TYR A 120 11.52 15.83 6.82
N VAL A 121 11.13 15.26 5.70
CA VAL A 121 11.23 13.83 5.41
C VAL A 121 12.17 13.66 4.25
N SER A 122 13.24 12.89 4.46
CA SER A 122 14.22 12.56 3.43
C SER A 122 14.20 11.06 3.14
N LEU A 123 13.98 10.72 1.87
CA LEU A 123 14.06 9.36 1.36
C LEU A 123 15.47 9.12 0.83
N LEU A 124 16.14 8.10 1.37
CA LEU A 124 17.50 7.75 0.97
C LEU A 124 17.48 7.08 -0.40
N ALA A 125 18.02 7.78 -1.38
CA ALA A 125 18.27 7.19 -2.69
C ALA A 125 19.44 6.20 -2.58
N GLU A 126 19.21 4.96 -3.00
CA GLU A 126 20.31 4.00 -3.23
C GLU A 126 21.16 4.47 -4.42
N THR A 127 20.49 5.02 -5.44
CA THR A 127 21.10 5.58 -6.65
C THR A 127 20.24 6.73 -7.19
N GLY A 128 20.88 7.79 -7.70
CA GLY A 128 20.21 8.99 -8.22
C GLY A 128 20.91 10.30 -7.85
N PRO A 129 20.29 11.47 -8.12
CA PRO A 129 20.87 12.79 -7.87
C PRO A 129 21.00 13.17 -6.38
N GLY A 130 20.58 12.31 -5.45
CA GLY A 130 20.67 12.51 -4.01
C GLY A 130 19.38 12.11 -3.28
N PRO A 131 19.36 12.22 -1.93
CA PRO A 131 18.15 11.98 -1.17
C PRO A 131 17.04 12.94 -1.60
N VAL A 132 15.80 12.43 -1.62
CA VAL A 132 14.63 13.26 -1.94
C VAL A 132 14.03 13.76 -0.65
N THR A 133 14.09 15.07 -0.44
CA THR A 133 13.58 15.72 0.77
C THR A 133 12.31 16.52 0.47
N THR A 134 11.34 16.43 1.37
CA THR A 134 10.17 17.33 1.36
C THR A 134 9.73 17.67 2.77
N LYS A 135 8.98 18.77 2.89
CA LYS A 135 8.23 19.09 4.10
C LYS A 135 6.97 18.22 4.13
N ALA A 136 6.66 17.64 5.29
CA ALA A 136 5.46 16.84 5.49
C ALA A 136 4.91 17.01 6.92
N THR A 137 3.65 16.61 7.10
CA THR A 137 3.03 16.50 8.43
C THR A 137 3.11 15.07 8.92
N ILE A 138 3.71 14.86 10.10
CA ILE A 138 3.76 13.58 10.79
C ILE A 138 2.81 13.58 11.99
N ALA A 139 2.12 12.47 12.21
CA ALA A 139 1.39 12.22 13.44
C ALA A 139 2.34 11.50 14.41
N ALA A 140 2.85 12.24 15.40
CA ALA A 140 3.62 11.67 16.49
C ALA A 140 2.65 10.98 17.46
N VAL A 141 2.56 9.65 17.33
CA VAL A 141 1.70 8.76 18.10
C VAL A 141 2.27 8.57 19.49
N ASP A 142 1.47 8.90 20.50
CA ASP A 142 1.79 8.69 21.91
C ASP A 142 0.94 7.61 22.56
N THR A 143 -0.17 7.21 21.93
CA THR A 143 -1.12 6.24 22.47
C THR A 143 -1.67 5.32 21.39
N ILE A 144 -1.67 4.01 21.66
CA ILE A 144 -2.33 3.00 20.82
C ILE A 144 -3.31 2.20 21.69
N LEU A 145 -4.54 2.03 21.20
CA LEU A 145 -5.53 1.15 21.82
C LEU A 145 -5.76 -0.11 20.96
N ARG A 146 -5.78 -1.29 21.60
CA ARG A 146 -6.05 -2.58 20.94
C ARG A 146 -7.29 -3.27 21.53
N PRO A 147 -8.17 -3.87 20.69
CA PRO A 147 -9.34 -4.60 21.18
C PRO A 147 -9.02 -5.90 21.91
N LYS A 148 -7.93 -6.60 21.55
CA LYS A 148 -7.68 -7.98 22.00
C LYS A 148 -7.14 -8.07 23.43
N ASP A 149 -6.46 -7.03 23.91
CA ASP A 149 -5.73 -7.08 25.18
C ASP A 149 -5.72 -5.75 25.97
N GLN A 150 -6.41 -4.71 25.49
CA GLN A 150 -6.50 -3.40 26.16
C GLN A 150 -5.13 -2.79 26.54
N GLN A 151 -4.04 -3.19 25.87
CA GLN A 151 -2.73 -2.62 26.14
C GLN A 151 -2.67 -1.19 25.60
N GLU A 152 -2.27 -0.26 26.47
CA GLU A 152 -2.31 1.19 26.25
C GLU A 152 -1.00 1.76 25.64
N SER A 153 0.03 0.93 25.46
CA SER A 153 1.38 1.41 25.14
C SER A 153 1.82 1.18 23.69
N VAL A 154 2.34 2.25 23.09
CA VAL A 154 3.00 2.29 21.77
C VAL A 154 4.15 1.27 21.68
N SER A 155 4.91 1.10 22.75
CA SER A 155 6.11 0.24 22.83
C SER A 155 5.88 -1.26 22.69
N THR A 156 4.63 -1.73 22.70
CA THR A 156 4.28 -3.17 22.56
C THR A 156 3.48 -3.47 21.29
N PHE A 157 3.37 -2.50 20.38
CA PHE A 157 2.65 -2.71 19.12
C PHE A 157 3.54 -3.47 18.11
N PRO A 158 3.09 -4.61 17.54
CA PRO A 158 3.95 -5.50 16.75
C PRO A 158 4.60 -4.84 15.52
N ILE A 159 3.90 -3.90 14.86
CA ILE A 159 4.49 -3.13 13.75
C ILE A 159 5.70 -2.35 14.26
N PHE A 160 5.67 -1.87 15.52
CA PHE A 160 6.78 -1.16 16.15
C PHE A 160 7.86 -2.07 16.74
N ASN A 161 7.88 -3.36 16.45
CA ASN A 161 9.07 -4.17 16.72
C ASN A 161 10.16 -3.94 15.67
N TYR A 162 9.78 -3.67 14.42
CA TYR A 162 10.70 -3.50 13.30
C TYR A 162 10.55 -2.14 12.58
N PHE A 163 9.36 -1.55 12.66
CA PHE A 163 9.07 -0.25 12.06
C PHE A 163 8.98 0.84 13.12
N SER A 164 9.06 2.09 12.70
CA SER A 164 8.90 3.26 13.56
C SER A 164 7.53 3.89 13.44
N GLY A 165 6.66 3.36 12.57
CA GLY A 165 5.43 4.00 12.14
C GLY A 165 4.90 3.45 10.83
N ASP A 166 3.77 4.02 10.40
CA ASP A 166 3.14 3.81 9.11
C ASP A 166 3.49 4.98 8.18
N PHE A 167 4.22 4.71 7.11
CA PHE A 167 4.42 5.62 5.99
C PHE A 167 3.25 5.45 5.01
N GLY A 168 2.13 6.10 5.32
CA GLY A 168 0.94 6.06 4.50
C GLY A 168 1.13 6.83 3.20
N VAL A 169 0.92 6.11 2.10
CA VAL A 169 1.07 6.58 0.73
C VAL A 169 -0.27 7.01 0.13
N SER A 170 -1.35 6.96 0.92
CA SER A 170 -2.68 7.32 0.44
C SER A 170 -2.75 8.71 -0.19
N LEU A 171 -3.38 8.79 -1.37
CA LEU A 171 -3.83 10.03 -2.01
C LEU A 171 -5.04 10.65 -1.31
N GLN A 172 -5.72 9.90 -0.43
CA GLN A 172 -6.75 10.49 0.39
C GLN A 172 -6.08 11.29 1.51
N ASN A 173 -6.35 12.60 1.51
CA ASN A 173 -6.12 13.45 2.67
C ASN A 173 -6.80 12.76 3.86
N THR A 174 -6.12 12.65 5.01
CA THR A 174 -6.88 12.39 6.24
C THR A 174 -7.85 13.54 6.39
N ALA A 175 -9.15 13.23 6.34
CA ALA A 175 -10.18 14.24 6.48
C ALA A 175 -9.90 15.08 7.72
N SER A 176 -10.11 16.40 7.63
CA SER A 176 -9.93 17.36 8.72
C SER A 176 -10.91 17.18 9.90
N ALA A 177 -11.60 16.05 9.94
CA ALA A 177 -12.56 15.65 10.96
C ALA A 177 -12.44 14.14 11.20
N PRO A 178 -12.62 13.67 12.45
CA PRO A 178 -12.62 12.25 12.75
C PRO A 178 -13.67 11.50 11.93
N GLN A 179 -13.35 10.27 11.53
CA GLN A 179 -14.33 9.40 10.88
C GLN A 179 -15.46 9.07 11.87
N LEU A 180 -16.68 9.52 11.57
CA LEU A 180 -17.89 9.22 12.34
C LEU A 180 -18.93 8.53 11.43
N PRO A 181 -19.65 7.49 11.92
CA PRO A 181 -19.51 6.87 13.24
C PRO A 181 -18.17 6.12 13.38
N LEU A 182 -17.69 5.98 14.62
CA LEU A 182 -16.51 5.18 14.91
C LEU A 182 -16.76 3.71 14.53
N LYS A 183 -15.73 3.05 13.99
CA LYS A 183 -15.77 1.63 13.66
C LYS A 183 -15.87 0.76 14.91
N HIS A 184 -15.27 1.21 16.01
CA HIS A 184 -15.27 0.55 17.32
C HIS A 184 -15.46 1.59 18.43
N GLN A 185 -16.22 1.23 19.46
CA GLN A 185 -16.38 2.09 20.64
C GLN A 185 -15.04 2.27 21.36
N LEU A 186 -14.73 3.51 21.72
CA LEU A 186 -13.54 3.82 22.50
C LEU A 186 -13.84 3.65 23.99
N PRO A 187 -12.91 3.06 24.76
CA PRO A 187 -13.03 3.03 26.22
C PRO A 187 -12.87 4.44 26.78
N SER A 188 -13.60 4.76 27.86
CA SER A 188 -13.37 5.99 28.63
C SER A 188 -11.94 6.01 29.20
N PRO A 189 -11.21 7.15 29.19
CA PRO A 189 -11.67 8.51 28.84
C PRO A 189 -11.41 8.92 27.38
N TYR A 190 -11.03 7.98 26.50
CA TYR A 190 -10.61 8.30 25.13
C TYR A 190 -11.79 8.76 24.28
N ALA A 191 -11.60 9.87 23.58
CA ALA A 191 -12.56 10.42 22.63
C ALA A 191 -11.82 10.98 21.41
N PRO A 192 -12.40 10.92 20.20
CA PRO A 192 -11.80 11.56 19.04
C PRO A 192 -11.74 13.08 19.26
N PRO A 193 -10.70 13.77 18.76
CA PRO A 193 -10.61 15.22 18.84
C PRO A 193 -11.74 15.88 18.04
N SER A 194 -12.24 17.03 18.49
CA SER A 194 -13.37 17.71 17.82
C SER A 194 -13.06 18.20 16.40
N THR A 195 -11.78 18.42 16.10
CA THR A 195 -11.24 18.84 14.80
C THR A 195 -9.88 18.19 14.61
N MET A 196 -9.50 17.88 13.37
CA MET A 196 -8.16 17.38 13.07
C MET A 196 -7.52 18.25 11.99
N PRO A 197 -6.20 18.48 12.05
CA PRO A 197 -5.49 19.04 10.91
C PRO A 197 -5.55 18.07 9.73
N GLU A 198 -5.53 18.62 8.52
CA GLU A 198 -5.36 17.82 7.31
C GLU A 198 -3.94 17.25 7.28
N MET A 199 -3.82 15.95 7.01
CA MET A 199 -2.52 15.33 6.75
C MET A 199 -2.53 14.66 5.38
N LEU A 200 -1.51 14.98 4.59
CA LEU A 200 -1.30 14.41 3.26
C LEU A 200 -0.25 13.30 3.35
N GLY A 201 -0.34 12.30 2.48
CA GLY A 201 0.73 11.31 2.33
C GLY A 201 2.04 11.97 1.89
N VAL A 202 3.18 11.54 2.43
CA VAL A 202 4.49 12.17 2.15
C VAL A 202 4.81 12.16 0.65
N LEU A 203 4.54 11.05 -0.04
CA LEU A 203 4.82 10.92 -1.47
C LEU A 203 4.00 11.86 -2.34
N SER A 204 2.89 12.43 -1.85
CA SER A 204 2.13 13.47 -2.59
C SER A 204 2.79 14.85 -2.52
N GLN A 205 3.71 15.07 -1.57
CA GLN A 205 4.28 16.38 -1.24
C GLN A 205 5.69 16.61 -1.80
N LEU A 206 6.32 15.61 -2.45
CA LEU A 206 7.70 15.72 -2.96
C LEU A 206 7.81 16.74 -4.10
N LEU A 207 8.70 17.73 -4.08
CA LEU A 207 8.74 18.80 -5.11
C LEU A 207 8.96 18.34 -6.57
N TYR A 208 9.48 17.13 -6.80
CA TYR A 208 9.53 16.49 -8.12
C TYR A 208 8.13 16.16 -8.70
N ASN A 209 7.07 16.42 -7.93
CA ASN A 209 5.67 16.07 -8.19
C ASN A 209 4.83 17.11 -8.94
N ASN A 210 5.44 18.03 -9.69
CA ASN A 210 4.72 18.85 -10.67
C ASN A 210 4.24 17.99 -11.88
N GLY A 211 3.49 16.91 -11.60
CA GLY A 211 3.19 15.78 -12.49
C GLY A 211 3.51 14.42 -11.86
N ALA A 212 3.40 14.29 -10.54
CA ALA A 212 3.88 13.22 -9.67
C ALA A 212 3.45 11.78 -10.00
N GLY A 213 4.41 10.89 -10.21
CA GLY A 213 4.14 9.46 -10.12
C GLY A 213 5.26 8.72 -9.40
N PHE A 214 5.00 7.48 -9.01
CA PHE A 214 6.04 6.56 -8.56
C PHE A 214 5.69 5.13 -8.95
N ILE A 215 6.70 4.28 -9.09
CA ILE A 215 6.51 2.85 -9.33
C ILE A 215 6.93 2.10 -8.07
N VAL A 216 6.05 1.22 -7.59
CA VAL A 216 6.37 0.22 -6.58
C VAL A 216 6.76 -1.06 -7.32
N ASP A 217 8.02 -1.45 -7.26
CA ASP A 217 8.54 -2.66 -7.90
C ASP A 217 9.08 -3.64 -6.85
N LEU A 218 8.24 -4.61 -6.49
CA LEU A 218 8.58 -5.72 -5.60
C LEU A 218 8.76 -7.04 -6.36
N VAL A 219 8.82 -6.99 -7.69
CA VAL A 219 9.02 -8.20 -8.51
C VAL A 219 10.51 -8.50 -8.66
N ASN A 220 11.29 -7.45 -8.92
CA ASN A 220 12.73 -7.56 -9.16
C ASN A 220 13.51 -7.44 -7.84
N THR A 221 13.29 -8.38 -6.91
CA THR A 221 13.93 -8.32 -5.60
C THR A 221 15.31 -8.98 -5.57
N VAL A 222 16.18 -8.48 -4.69
CA VAL A 222 17.46 -9.12 -4.36
C VAL A 222 17.53 -9.46 -2.87
N PRO A 223 18.29 -10.49 -2.45
CA PRO A 223 18.51 -10.75 -1.03
C PRO A 223 19.18 -9.57 -0.32
N TYR A 224 18.68 -9.18 0.85
CA TYR A 224 19.38 -8.23 1.71
C TYR A 224 20.59 -8.90 2.35
N VAL A 225 21.75 -8.22 2.28
CA VAL A 225 23.01 -8.67 2.87
C VAL A 225 23.40 -7.66 3.95
N GLY A 226 22.91 -7.90 5.17
CA GLY A 226 23.17 -7.11 6.37
C GLY A 226 22.66 -7.84 7.60
N ASP A 227 23.06 -7.36 8.78
CA ASP A 227 22.72 -7.96 10.08
C ASP A 227 21.67 -7.14 10.85
N GLU A 228 21.28 -5.99 10.31
CA GLU A 228 20.37 -5.01 10.92
C GLU A 228 18.89 -5.40 10.78
N LEU A 229 18.56 -6.23 9.78
CA LEU A 229 17.20 -6.69 9.50
C LEU A 229 17.09 -8.22 9.62
N PRO A 230 15.87 -8.74 9.88
CA PRO A 230 15.65 -10.18 9.97
C PRO A 230 16.18 -10.97 8.76
N LYS A 231 16.71 -12.16 9.04
CA LYS A 231 17.16 -13.09 7.99
C LYS A 231 16.02 -13.42 7.03
N GLY A 232 16.31 -13.39 5.73
CA GLY A 232 15.31 -13.63 4.68
C GLY A 232 14.64 -12.35 4.16
N THR A 233 15.08 -11.18 4.65
CA THR A 233 14.71 -9.88 4.08
C THR A 233 15.14 -9.79 2.62
N LEU A 234 14.25 -9.24 1.79
CA LEU A 234 14.49 -8.95 0.38
C LEU A 234 14.46 -7.44 0.15
N ILE A 235 15.14 -6.96 -0.88
CA ILE A 235 15.17 -5.56 -1.30
C ILE A 235 14.40 -5.44 -2.63
N GLY A 236 13.30 -4.71 -2.61
CA GLY A 236 12.60 -4.18 -3.79
C GLY A 236 12.90 -2.70 -3.98
N ARG A 237 12.13 -2.02 -4.85
CA ARG A 237 12.44 -0.67 -5.31
C ARG A 237 11.20 0.23 -5.33
N LEU A 238 11.34 1.44 -4.82
CA LEU A 238 10.46 2.57 -5.09
C LEU A 238 11.16 3.46 -6.11
N ILE A 239 10.56 3.62 -7.29
CA ILE A 239 11.11 4.45 -8.37
C ILE A 239 10.35 5.77 -8.39
N LEU A 240 11.05 6.86 -8.10
CA LEU A 240 10.51 8.21 -8.06
C LEU A 240 10.87 8.97 -9.34
N GLY A 241 9.90 9.62 -9.97
CA GLY A 241 10.13 10.44 -11.16
C GLY A 241 8.88 11.18 -11.62
N GLY A 242 9.04 12.11 -12.57
CA GLY A 242 7.88 12.76 -13.18
C GLY A 242 7.05 11.77 -13.99
N ILE A 243 5.72 11.88 -13.99
CA ILE A 243 4.84 10.91 -14.67
C ILE A 243 5.18 10.74 -16.15
N ASP A 244 5.53 11.82 -16.84
CA ASP A 244 5.92 11.76 -18.24
C ASP A 244 7.21 10.94 -18.41
N THR A 245 8.22 11.21 -17.58
CA THR A 245 9.47 10.43 -17.55
C THR A 245 9.20 8.96 -17.26
N LEU A 246 8.40 8.64 -16.25
CA LEU A 246 8.06 7.26 -15.88
C LEU A 246 7.24 6.58 -17.00
N ALA A 247 6.33 7.31 -17.64
CA ALA A 247 5.45 6.78 -18.68
C ALA A 247 6.18 6.55 -20.01
N THR A 248 7.15 7.40 -20.39
CA THR A 248 7.86 7.29 -21.66
C THR A 248 9.12 6.45 -21.60
N SER A 249 9.82 6.44 -20.45
CA SER A 249 11.16 5.83 -20.35
C SER A 249 11.12 4.36 -19.97
N PHE A 250 10.02 3.94 -19.35
CA PHE A 250 9.78 2.54 -19.06
C PHE A 250 8.82 2.03 -20.13
N PRO A 251 9.15 0.93 -20.86
CA PRO A 251 8.24 0.27 -21.78
C PRO A 251 7.16 -0.48 -21.01
N LEU A 252 6.55 0.23 -20.08
CA LEU A 252 5.20 0.01 -19.65
C LEU A 252 4.36 0.46 -20.85
N PRO A 253 3.46 -0.37 -21.38
CA PRO A 253 2.53 0.11 -22.39
C PRO A 253 1.56 1.11 -21.74
N TYR A 254 2.05 2.33 -21.53
CA TYR A 254 1.35 3.46 -20.94
C TYR A 254 1.14 4.50 -22.04
N THR A 255 0.25 4.19 -22.98
CA THR A 255 -0.24 5.23 -23.90
C THR A 255 -1.14 6.18 -23.15
N MET A 256 -0.56 7.26 -22.60
CA MET A 256 -1.25 8.47 -22.15
C MET A 256 -2.10 9.05 -23.30
N PRO A 257 -3.44 9.03 -23.26
CA PRO A 257 -4.26 9.25 -24.41
C PRO A 257 -4.69 10.70 -24.42
N SER A 258 -4.18 11.39 -25.41
CA SER A 258 -5.12 12.09 -26.27
C SER A 258 -6.01 11.13 -27.10
N ALA A 259 -5.77 9.81 -27.14
CA ALA A 259 -6.69 8.81 -27.73
C ALA A 259 -6.43 7.39 -27.18
N GLY A 260 -7.50 6.65 -26.85
CA GLY A 260 -7.47 5.47 -25.99
C GLY A 260 -6.64 4.26 -26.44
N THR A 261 -5.97 3.65 -25.45
CA THR A 261 -5.88 2.21 -25.15
C THR A 261 -5.18 2.12 -23.78
N TYR A 262 -5.93 1.80 -22.73
CA TYR A 262 -5.43 1.63 -21.38
C TYR A 262 -6.08 0.44 -20.70
N THR A 263 -5.30 -0.17 -19.82
CA THR A 263 -5.78 -0.91 -18.66
C THR A 263 -5.80 0.08 -17.49
N GLN A 264 -6.94 0.72 -17.26
CA GLN A 264 -7.11 1.61 -16.13
C GLN A 264 -7.61 0.76 -14.97
N LEU A 265 -6.83 0.64 -13.89
CA LEU A 265 -7.31 -0.12 -12.72
C LEU A 265 -8.57 0.55 -12.09
N PHE A 266 -8.93 1.80 -12.43
CA PHE A 266 -10.11 2.51 -11.88
C PHE A 266 -10.84 3.47 -12.82
N GLY A 267 -12.17 3.39 -12.90
CA GLY A 267 -13.07 4.45 -13.38
C GLY A 267 -13.34 5.57 -12.35
N SER A 268 -13.94 6.68 -12.82
CA SER A 268 -14.07 8.05 -12.25
C SER A 268 -13.85 8.31 -10.74
N LYS A 269 -13.33 9.52 -10.45
CA LYS A 269 -13.06 10.17 -9.15
C LYS A 269 -14.10 9.96 -8.02
N ALA A 270 -15.32 9.50 -8.32
CA ALA A 270 -16.41 9.33 -7.37
C ALA A 270 -16.34 8.04 -6.51
N THR A 271 -15.69 6.97 -6.98
CA THR A 271 -15.71 5.64 -6.32
C THR A 271 -14.57 5.42 -5.31
N ILE A 272 -13.57 6.30 -5.30
CA ILE A 272 -12.37 6.21 -4.43
C ILE A 272 -12.74 6.40 -2.94
N ASN A 273 -13.95 6.88 -2.62
CA ASN A 273 -14.32 7.32 -1.26
C ASN A 273 -14.93 6.24 -0.34
N ALA A 274 -15.16 5.00 -0.80
CA ALA A 274 -15.97 4.05 -0.05
C ALA A 274 -15.20 3.16 0.95
N TYR A 275 -13.88 3.00 0.82
CA TYR A 275 -13.07 2.25 1.79
C TYR A 275 -12.18 3.19 2.62
N ALA A 276 -12.08 2.90 3.91
CA ALA A 276 -11.42 3.76 4.88
C ALA A 276 -9.88 3.76 4.79
N GLU A 277 -9.31 2.98 3.86
CA GLU A 277 -7.89 2.77 3.57
C GLU A 277 -7.77 2.91 2.03
N GLY A 278 -7.35 4.09 1.53
CA GLY A 278 -7.30 4.39 0.08
C GLY A 278 -5.85 4.25 -0.42
N VAL A 279 -5.56 3.72 -1.61
CA VAL A 279 -5.51 4.51 -2.87
C VAL A 279 -6.35 3.90 -4.00
N ALA A 280 -6.87 2.70 -3.79
CA ALA A 280 -7.18 1.80 -4.90
C ALA A 280 -8.39 0.92 -4.62
N THR A 281 -9.62 1.46 -4.69
CA THR A 281 -10.84 0.66 -4.53
C THR A 281 -11.63 0.58 -5.81
N GLY A 282 -11.96 -0.65 -6.22
CA GLY A 282 -12.65 -0.90 -7.48
C GLY A 282 -13.44 -2.18 -7.42
N THR A 283 -14.19 -2.46 -8.47
CA THR A 283 -14.99 -3.67 -8.61
C THR A 283 -14.24 -4.74 -9.38
N ALA A 284 -14.23 -5.95 -8.85
CA ALA A 284 -13.60 -7.12 -9.44
C ALA A 284 -14.48 -8.36 -9.25
N TYR A 285 -14.05 -9.49 -9.78
CA TYR A 285 -14.57 -10.81 -9.46
C TYR A 285 -13.43 -11.80 -9.30
N VAL A 286 -13.66 -12.85 -8.51
CA VAL A 286 -12.70 -13.93 -8.36
C VAL A 286 -13.09 -15.09 -9.26
N GLN A 287 -12.14 -15.67 -9.98
CA GLN A 287 -12.38 -16.90 -10.74
C GLN A 287 -11.57 -18.04 -10.11
N ALA A 288 -12.27 -19.12 -9.76
CA ALA A 288 -11.67 -20.40 -9.37
C ALA A 288 -11.94 -21.45 -10.46
N THR A 289 -11.05 -22.43 -10.60
CA THR A 289 -11.23 -23.56 -11.53
C THR A 289 -12.59 -24.21 -11.33
N GLY A 290 -13.42 -24.26 -12.38
CA GLY A 290 -14.75 -24.88 -12.33
C GLY A 290 -15.92 -23.97 -11.92
N SER A 291 -15.68 -22.71 -11.55
CA SER A 291 -16.76 -21.75 -11.27
C SER A 291 -17.22 -21.02 -12.54
N PRO A 292 -18.52 -21.07 -12.91
CA PRO A 292 -19.03 -20.33 -14.06
C PRO A 292 -19.07 -18.82 -13.77
N TYR A 293 -18.64 -18.01 -14.74
CA TYR A 293 -18.53 -16.55 -14.63
C TYR A 293 -19.83 -15.86 -14.20
N GLY A 294 -20.97 -16.26 -14.75
CA GLY A 294 -22.26 -15.62 -14.45
C GLY A 294 -22.85 -15.91 -13.06
N SER A 295 -22.15 -16.63 -12.18
CA SER A 295 -22.56 -16.81 -10.77
C SER A 295 -21.77 -15.98 -9.76
N ALA A 296 -20.79 -15.17 -10.20
CA ALA A 296 -20.01 -14.32 -9.30
C ALA A 296 -20.69 -12.94 -9.14
N ALA A 297 -20.88 -12.50 -7.90
CA ALA A 297 -21.23 -11.10 -7.62
C ALA A 297 -19.98 -10.22 -7.72
N ASP A 298 -20.15 -8.97 -8.15
CA ASP A 298 -19.08 -7.97 -8.10
C ASP A 298 -18.61 -7.78 -6.66
N ILE A 299 -17.31 -7.78 -6.46
CA ILE A 299 -16.64 -7.55 -5.17
C ILE A 299 -15.83 -6.26 -5.23
N SER A 300 -15.57 -5.66 -4.09
CA SER A 300 -14.56 -4.62 -3.95
C SER A 300 -13.15 -5.23 -3.83
N TYR A 301 -12.12 -4.48 -4.17
CA TYR A 301 -10.74 -4.83 -3.80
C TYR A 301 -9.96 -3.61 -3.33
N VAL A 302 -8.86 -3.82 -2.61
CA VAL A 302 -7.96 -2.78 -2.09
C VAL A 302 -6.51 -3.18 -2.33
N MET A 303 -5.71 -2.25 -2.89
CA MET A 303 -4.26 -2.41 -3.02
C MET A 303 -3.56 -1.89 -1.77
N ASP A 304 -2.99 -2.79 -0.98
CA ASP A 304 -2.50 -2.49 0.37
C ASP A 304 -1.23 -3.30 0.69
N THR A 305 -0.09 -2.65 0.56
CA THR A 305 1.22 -3.19 0.99
C THR A 305 1.39 -3.23 2.51
N GLY A 306 0.52 -2.56 3.25
CA GLY A 306 0.43 -2.69 4.69
C GLY A 306 -0.27 -3.99 5.13
N ALA A 307 -1.06 -4.62 4.27
CA ALA A 307 -1.53 -5.97 4.53
C ALA A 307 -0.43 -7.00 4.28
N THR A 308 -0.27 -7.91 5.25
CA THR A 308 0.75 -8.96 5.24
C THR A 308 0.49 -10.02 4.18
N GLU A 309 -0.79 -10.25 3.90
CA GLU A 309 -1.32 -11.32 3.07
C GLU A 309 -2.49 -10.77 2.24
N THR A 310 -2.66 -11.32 1.05
CA THR A 310 -3.88 -11.18 0.27
C THR A 310 -5.05 -11.78 1.07
N THR A 311 -5.98 -10.96 1.52
CA THR A 311 -7.11 -11.41 2.34
C THR A 311 -8.40 -11.41 1.54
N PHE A 312 -9.04 -12.58 1.43
CA PHE A 312 -10.39 -12.71 0.87
C PHE A 312 -11.40 -12.67 2.01
N TYR A 313 -12.24 -11.63 2.06
CA TYR A 313 -13.26 -11.49 3.09
C TYR A 313 -14.55 -12.24 2.72
N PRO A 314 -15.44 -12.50 3.71
CA PRO A 314 -16.79 -13.04 3.45
C PRO A 314 -17.52 -12.25 2.37
N GLY A 315 -18.50 -12.85 1.67
CA GLY A 315 -19.30 -12.15 0.64
C GLY A 315 -18.62 -11.99 -0.72
N THR A 316 -17.36 -12.40 -0.85
CA THR A 316 -16.80 -12.70 -2.18
C THR A 316 -17.46 -13.95 -2.76
N ASN A 317 -17.38 -14.13 -4.07
CA ASN A 317 -17.92 -15.33 -4.73
C ASN A 317 -17.13 -16.62 -4.40
N LEU A 318 -15.99 -16.50 -3.72
CA LEU A 318 -15.29 -17.61 -3.08
C LEU A 318 -15.97 -18.04 -1.76
N GLY A 319 -16.88 -17.26 -1.17
CA GLY A 319 -17.59 -17.63 0.06
C GLY A 319 -16.67 -17.88 1.28
N THR A 320 -17.25 -17.94 2.48
CA THR A 320 -16.47 -18.20 3.71
C THR A 320 -16.01 -19.66 3.86
N ASN A 321 -16.55 -20.55 3.03
CA ASN A 321 -16.40 -22.00 3.18
C ASN A 321 -15.62 -22.65 2.02
N MET A 322 -15.20 -21.87 1.04
CA MET A 322 -14.46 -22.35 -0.13
C MET A 322 -13.02 -21.87 0.02
N GLN A 323 -12.24 -22.57 0.82
CA GLN A 323 -10.80 -22.59 0.60
C GLN A 323 -10.60 -23.32 -0.73
N PRO A 324 -10.03 -22.67 -1.77
CA PRO A 324 -9.74 -23.31 -3.03
C PRO A 324 -8.86 -24.54 -2.80
N ALA A 325 -9.12 -25.60 -3.55
CA ALA A 325 -8.33 -26.81 -3.43
C ALA A 325 -6.91 -26.54 -3.91
N VAL A 326 -5.92 -27.24 -3.34
CA VAL A 326 -4.54 -27.18 -3.84
C VAL A 326 -4.53 -27.47 -5.34
N GLY A 327 -3.91 -26.57 -6.12
CA GLY A 327 -3.87 -26.58 -7.57
C GLY A 327 -4.93 -25.70 -8.25
N ASP A 328 -5.91 -25.17 -7.53
CA ASP A 328 -6.88 -24.24 -8.09
C ASP A 328 -6.23 -22.91 -8.45
N THR A 329 -6.59 -22.37 -9.61
CA THR A 329 -6.16 -21.03 -10.02
C THR A 329 -7.17 -20.02 -9.49
N ILE A 330 -6.70 -19.08 -8.66
CA ILE A 330 -7.46 -17.95 -8.12
C ILE A 330 -7.07 -16.71 -8.92
N VAL A 331 -7.99 -16.20 -9.72
CA VAL A 331 -7.77 -15.02 -10.54
C VAL A 331 -8.63 -13.88 -10.03
N LEU A 332 -8.02 -12.72 -9.75
CA LEU A 332 -8.76 -11.47 -9.57
C LEU A 332 -8.81 -10.74 -10.90
N ASN A 333 -10.02 -10.54 -11.42
CA ASN A 333 -10.25 -9.84 -12.66
C ASN A 333 -11.05 -8.56 -12.39
N LEU A 334 -10.75 -7.50 -13.12
CA LEU A 334 -11.59 -6.31 -13.19
C LEU A 334 -12.90 -6.62 -13.94
N THR A 335 -13.90 -5.76 -13.78
CA THR A 335 -15.21 -5.90 -14.45
C THR A 335 -15.14 -5.93 -15.98
N ASP A 336 -14.08 -5.41 -16.59
CA ASP A 336 -13.84 -5.47 -18.04
C ASP A 336 -13.16 -6.78 -18.50
N GLY A 337 -12.91 -7.72 -17.58
CA GLY A 337 -12.31 -9.03 -17.84
C GLY A 337 -10.79 -9.06 -17.71
N GLN A 338 -10.16 -7.96 -17.34
CA GLN A 338 -8.72 -7.89 -17.22
C GLN A 338 -8.21 -8.52 -15.92
N THR A 339 -7.24 -9.44 -16.03
CA THR A 339 -6.56 -10.02 -14.88
C THR A 339 -5.63 -9.00 -14.19
N VAL A 340 -5.74 -8.88 -12.87
CA VAL A 340 -4.86 -8.02 -12.04
C VAL A 340 -4.05 -8.80 -11.01
N MET A 341 -4.41 -10.05 -10.77
CA MET A 341 -3.72 -10.95 -9.85
C MET A 341 -4.08 -12.40 -10.19
N ASN A 342 -3.10 -13.29 -10.11
CA ASN A 342 -3.34 -14.72 -10.31
C ASN A 342 -2.47 -15.54 -9.35
N PHE A 343 -3.10 -16.42 -8.58
CA PHE A 343 -2.41 -17.38 -7.72
C PHE A 343 -2.84 -18.79 -8.04
N THR A 344 -1.96 -19.74 -7.72
CA THR A 344 -2.34 -21.15 -7.62
C THR A 344 -2.40 -21.52 -6.15
N ALA A 345 -3.56 -21.96 -5.66
CA ALA A 345 -3.74 -22.44 -4.29
C ALA A 345 -2.78 -23.60 -3.99
N GLY A 346 -2.14 -23.61 -2.82
CA GLY A 346 -1.11 -24.62 -2.50
C GLY A 346 0.23 -24.41 -3.20
N SER A 347 0.41 -23.32 -3.96
CA SER A 347 1.75 -22.87 -4.34
C SER A 347 2.38 -22.12 -3.17
N GLN A 348 3.71 -22.18 -3.05
CA GLN A 348 4.44 -21.46 -2.00
C GLN A 348 4.08 -19.96 -1.98
N GLN A 349 3.89 -19.35 -3.15
CA GLN A 349 3.46 -17.95 -3.26
C GLN A 349 2.05 -17.72 -2.70
N CYS A 350 1.11 -18.64 -2.89
CA CYS A 350 -0.24 -18.52 -2.35
C CYS A 350 -0.29 -18.83 -0.85
N ASP A 351 0.40 -19.89 -0.42
CA ASP A 351 0.39 -20.34 0.97
C ASP A 351 1.10 -19.33 1.90
N ASP A 352 2.10 -18.62 1.37
CA ASP A 352 2.84 -17.60 2.11
C ASP A 352 2.12 -16.24 2.13
N LEU A 353 1.16 -15.99 1.21
CA LEU A 353 0.61 -14.65 0.93
C LEU A 353 -0.91 -14.61 0.87
N THR A 354 -1.64 -15.62 1.37
CA THR A 354 -3.11 -15.58 1.40
C THR A 354 -3.68 -15.88 2.77
N ALA A 355 -4.67 -15.07 3.17
CA ALA A 355 -5.51 -15.27 4.34
C ALA A 355 -6.99 -15.34 3.97
N TRP A 356 -7.73 -16.10 4.76
CA TRP A 356 -9.20 -16.17 4.70
C TRP A 356 -9.76 -15.33 5.84
N GLY A 357 -10.35 -14.18 5.48
CA GLY A 357 -10.88 -13.23 6.46
C GLY A 357 -12.05 -13.84 7.25
N ASN A 358 -12.08 -13.61 8.56
CA ASN A 358 -13.19 -14.01 9.42
C ASN A 358 -14.01 -12.79 9.89
N GLY A 359 -15.34 -12.88 9.80
CA GLY A 359 -16.30 -11.87 10.29
C GLY A 359 -16.70 -10.78 9.27
N ASP A 360 -17.60 -9.88 9.66
CA ASP A 360 -18.19 -8.84 8.78
C ASP A 360 -17.20 -7.76 8.30
N ARG A 361 -15.93 -7.84 8.73
CA ARG A 361 -14.87 -6.93 8.29
C ARG A 361 -14.69 -7.10 6.78
N GLY A 362 -14.93 -6.05 6.00
CA GLY A 362 -14.68 -6.07 4.55
C GLY A 362 -15.60 -7.01 3.75
N ASN A 363 -16.84 -7.28 4.21
CA ASN A 363 -17.77 -8.14 3.48
C ASN A 363 -17.91 -7.71 1.99
N GLY A 364 -17.69 -8.64 1.07
CA GLY A 364 -17.64 -8.42 -0.37
C GLY A 364 -16.34 -7.79 -0.86
N CYS A 365 -15.22 -7.88 -0.13
CA CYS A 365 -13.94 -7.25 -0.47
C CYS A 365 -12.75 -8.23 -0.54
N VAL A 366 -11.74 -7.88 -1.33
CA VAL A 366 -10.41 -8.51 -1.33
C VAL A 366 -9.35 -7.46 -1.00
N ASN A 367 -8.57 -7.67 0.06
CA ASN A 367 -7.33 -6.92 0.26
C ASN A 367 -6.21 -7.65 -0.47
N THR A 368 -5.49 -7.02 -1.39
CA THR A 368 -4.50 -7.73 -2.21
C THR A 368 -3.19 -8.01 -1.49
N GLY A 369 -2.93 -7.38 -0.34
CA GLY A 369 -1.65 -7.52 0.38
C GLY A 369 -0.45 -7.29 -0.53
N LEU A 370 0.63 -8.01 -0.25
CA LEU A 370 1.82 -8.09 -1.10
C LEU A 370 1.64 -8.93 -2.37
N GLY A 371 0.57 -9.74 -2.43
CA GLY A 371 0.45 -10.77 -3.44
C GLY A 371 0.38 -10.24 -4.88
N MET A 372 -0.20 -9.05 -5.06
CA MET A 372 -0.24 -8.37 -6.36
C MET A 372 1.07 -7.64 -6.69
N PHE A 373 1.68 -6.95 -5.72
CA PHE A 373 2.95 -6.22 -5.89
C PHE A 373 4.15 -7.12 -6.18
N LEU A 374 4.10 -8.38 -5.75
CA LEU A 374 5.11 -9.40 -6.05
C LEU A 374 4.96 -9.99 -7.47
N GLN A 375 3.86 -9.70 -8.17
CA GLN A 375 3.63 -10.14 -9.56
C GLN A 375 3.91 -9.02 -10.57
N PHE A 376 3.61 -7.77 -10.22
CA PHE A 376 3.76 -6.64 -11.14
C PHE A 376 4.36 -5.41 -10.45
N PRO A 377 5.22 -4.65 -11.15
CA PRO A 377 5.47 -3.28 -10.75
C PRO A 377 4.21 -2.44 -10.97
N VAL A 378 3.85 -1.62 -9.99
CA VAL A 378 2.61 -0.83 -10.00
C VAL A 378 2.96 0.64 -10.10
N LEU A 379 2.46 1.32 -11.15
CA LEU A 379 2.59 2.77 -11.29
C LEU A 379 1.45 3.46 -10.55
N TYR A 380 1.82 4.38 -9.67
CA TYR A 380 0.97 5.36 -9.04
C TYR A 380 1.10 6.67 -9.79
N ASP A 381 0.07 7.07 -10.53
CA ASP A 381 -0.05 8.38 -11.16
C ASP A 381 -0.88 9.28 -10.25
N LEU A 382 -0.19 10.01 -9.38
CA LEU A 382 -0.82 10.84 -8.37
C LEU A 382 -1.49 12.06 -9.00
N ALA A 383 -0.96 12.57 -10.10
CA ALA A 383 -1.51 13.72 -10.81
C ALA A 383 -2.92 13.44 -11.36
N ASN A 384 -3.15 12.24 -11.89
CA ASN A 384 -4.45 11.84 -12.42
C ASN A 384 -5.26 10.95 -11.47
N GLY A 385 -4.71 10.61 -10.30
CA GLY A 385 -5.32 9.68 -9.36
C GLY A 385 -5.52 8.29 -9.95
N LYS A 386 -4.55 7.81 -10.73
CA LYS A 386 -4.62 6.51 -11.41
C LYS A 386 -3.60 5.54 -10.83
N LEU A 387 -3.98 4.27 -10.88
CA LEU A 387 -3.07 3.15 -10.69
C LEU A 387 -3.04 2.35 -11.97
N CYS A 388 -1.83 1.97 -12.37
CA CYS A 388 -1.61 1.32 -13.64
C CYS A 388 -0.74 0.08 -13.45
N LEU A 389 -1.12 -0.99 -14.15
CA LEU A 389 -0.29 -2.17 -14.34
C LEU A 389 0.39 -2.12 -15.70
N PRO A 390 1.52 -2.83 -15.88
CA PRO A 390 2.08 -3.06 -17.20
C PRO A 390 0.98 -3.67 -18.09
N ALA A 391 0.75 -3.11 -19.28
CA ALA A 391 -0.16 -3.74 -20.22
C ALA A 391 0.47 -5.01 -20.82
N GLN A 392 -0.37 -5.84 -21.42
CA GLN A 392 0.08 -7.01 -22.17
C GLN A 392 0.80 -6.57 -23.43
N SER A 393 1.99 -7.14 -23.67
CA SER A 393 2.60 -7.10 -25.00
C SER A 393 1.68 -7.86 -25.96
N SER A 394 1.14 -7.16 -26.95
CA SER A 394 0.33 -7.72 -28.04
C SER A 394 1.09 -8.72 -28.88
#